data_AF-A0A9W4WK49-F1
#
_entry.id   AF-A0A9W4WK49-F1
#
_cell.length_a   1.000
_cell.length_b   1.000
_cell.length_c   1.000
_cell.angle_alpha   90.00
_cell.angle_beta   90.00
_cell.angle_gamma   90.00
#
_symmetry.space_group_name_H-M   'P 1'
#
loop_
_entity.id
_entity.type
_entity.pdbx_description
1 polymer ?
#
loop_
_entity_poly.entity_id
_entity_poly.type
_entity_poly.pdbx_seq_one_letter_code
_entity_poly.pdbx_strand_id
1 'polypeptide(L)'
;MSDSGTSLANIITYIGVPLAVLGVLPILYNTVATLAARSRILRMLRHARLTALTRSDVVNRVIEVDLPRYAVTPWDRFDNREESGLSRGIRRPSPVRVEYADQLCQPQVDVSFDELICYLLDLGAVPDPHGWRLLRSTGLWTPVGCTLMKSPDDQEKALAIASLNDSDGHLSLSLSWSSHWTTRSYESLPPYWVRLPPAPVIDSNEISEDTITEERDTETKDDAGGTKKAPSYTSSLDSISRAVATNAHKPIACKISSHGLISAIPEDDDHPTTSLYIEHVRVRPASSTGIWFASAATAYGTSSSTILWNYRIPEDILAFARGSSVPCGVLELLGIVDDSQTPEWASKHDDSRHHLDLMSRRMREQRNAMAAESRMSQADREHAARDRMRTENEQRLDDLRDRMRLDTQCRETRAHEAIQSPKWDAALVASHNLRWLQQHGLVSADPISGSLRAVAAGLLHRMILDGEFAGEMSRMFDQWKAWAENGGLRKSDLETLRESLKSFALASLLVAVIKDVGAAAEGSLSMDLQECLRMWRQVRLG
;
A
#
# COMPACT_ATOMS: atom_id res chain seq x y z
N MET A 1 -72.75 -39.00 -75.71
CA MET A 1 -72.68 -37.64 -75.13
C MET A 1 -71.76 -37.70 -73.94
N SER A 2 -70.47 -37.48 -74.17
CA SER A 2 -69.40 -37.69 -73.21
C SER A 2 -68.28 -36.69 -73.54
N ASP A 3 -68.38 -35.47 -73.00
CA ASP A 3 -67.34 -34.44 -73.20
C ASP A 3 -67.36 -33.32 -72.12
N SER A 4 -67.72 -33.65 -70.88
CA SER A 4 -67.73 -32.71 -69.74
C SER A 4 -66.54 -32.89 -68.77
N GLY A 5 -65.65 -33.86 -69.00
CA GLY A 5 -64.52 -34.16 -68.10
C GLY A 5 -63.20 -33.43 -68.41
N THR A 6 -63.01 -32.98 -69.66
CA THR A 6 -61.74 -32.39 -70.15
C THR A 6 -61.58 -30.91 -69.81
N SER A 7 -62.67 -30.14 -69.72
CA SER A 7 -62.64 -28.70 -69.39
C SER A 7 -62.19 -28.42 -67.95
N LEU A 8 -62.66 -29.23 -66.99
CA LEU A 8 -62.35 -29.07 -65.57
C LEU A 8 -60.88 -29.39 -65.27
N ALA A 9 -60.33 -30.44 -65.90
CA ALA A 9 -58.92 -30.77 -65.81
C ALA A 9 -58.01 -29.65 -66.37
N ASN A 10 -58.40 -29.04 -67.50
CA ASN A 10 -57.63 -27.95 -68.11
C ASN A 10 -57.62 -26.67 -67.25
N ILE A 11 -58.74 -26.32 -66.60
CA ILE A 11 -58.80 -25.15 -65.69
C ILE A 11 -57.91 -25.35 -64.46
N ILE A 12 -57.93 -26.54 -63.86
CA ILE A 12 -57.08 -26.87 -62.71
C ILE A 12 -55.59 -26.79 -63.09
N THR A 13 -55.24 -27.28 -64.28
CA THR A 13 -53.85 -27.35 -64.72
C THR A 13 -53.29 -25.99 -65.17
N TYR A 14 -54.09 -25.16 -65.86
CA TYR A 14 -53.62 -23.88 -66.41
C TYR A 14 -53.83 -22.67 -65.50
N ILE A 15 -54.83 -22.70 -64.60
CA ILE A 15 -55.10 -21.60 -63.65
C ILE A 15 -54.80 -22.03 -62.22
N GLY A 16 -55.22 -23.23 -61.82
CA GLY A 16 -55.02 -23.72 -60.46
C GLY A 16 -53.54 -23.88 -60.07
N VAL A 17 -52.72 -24.47 -60.94
CA VAL A 17 -51.28 -24.68 -60.66
C VAL A 17 -50.51 -23.36 -60.54
N PRO A 18 -50.62 -22.38 -61.47
CA PRO A 18 -49.91 -21.11 -61.32
C PRO A 18 -50.38 -20.28 -60.11
N LEU A 19 -51.68 -20.33 -59.79
CA LEU A 19 -52.22 -19.63 -58.62
C LEU A 19 -51.72 -20.25 -57.31
N ALA A 20 -51.60 -21.58 -57.26
CA ALA A 20 -50.97 -22.28 -56.14
C ALA A 20 -49.48 -21.94 -56.02
N VAL A 21 -48.74 -21.88 -57.14
CA VAL A 21 -47.33 -21.48 -57.15
C VAL A 21 -47.15 -20.03 -56.69
N LEU A 22 -48.03 -19.11 -57.10
CA LEU A 22 -48.06 -17.72 -56.61
C LEU A 22 -48.38 -17.64 -55.12
N GLY A 23 -49.24 -18.51 -54.60
CA GLY A 23 -49.53 -18.59 -53.16
C GLY A 23 -48.35 -19.11 -52.33
N VAL A 24 -47.51 -20.00 -52.88
CA VAL A 24 -46.35 -20.58 -52.17
C VAL A 24 -45.06 -19.74 -52.36
N LEU A 25 -45.00 -18.88 -53.38
CA LEU A 25 -43.86 -18.00 -53.68
C LEU A 25 -43.38 -17.13 -52.49
N PRO A 26 -44.27 -16.48 -51.71
CA PRO A 26 -43.88 -15.73 -50.52
C PRO A 26 -43.23 -16.60 -49.44
N ILE A 27 -43.72 -17.83 -49.27
CA ILE A 27 -43.18 -18.81 -48.30
C ILE A 27 -41.79 -19.25 -48.77
N LEU A 28 -41.66 -19.58 -50.06
CA LEU A 28 -40.38 -19.90 -50.69
C LEU A 28 -39.36 -18.76 -50.54
N TYR A 29 -39.76 -17.53 -50.83
CA TYR A 29 -38.91 -16.36 -50.65
C TYR A 29 -38.45 -16.20 -49.19
N ASN A 30 -39.37 -16.34 -48.21
CA ASN A 30 -39.03 -16.28 -46.79
C ASN A 30 -38.04 -17.39 -46.38
N THR A 31 -38.24 -18.60 -46.90
CA THR A 31 -37.33 -19.72 -46.61
C THR A 31 -35.93 -19.49 -47.17
N VAL A 32 -35.82 -19.00 -48.40
CA VAL A 32 -34.53 -18.71 -49.03
C VAL A 32 -33.83 -17.55 -48.34
N ALA A 33 -34.56 -16.48 -48.00
CA ALA A 33 -34.00 -15.32 -47.31
C ALA A 33 -33.47 -15.67 -45.90
N THR A 34 -34.22 -16.47 -45.13
CA THR A 34 -33.80 -16.92 -43.79
C THR A 34 -32.60 -17.87 -43.84
N LEU A 35 -32.55 -18.80 -44.82
CA LEU A 35 -31.40 -19.66 -45.07
C LEU A 35 -30.16 -18.86 -45.47
N ALA A 36 -30.31 -17.86 -46.35
CA ALA A 36 -29.22 -16.99 -46.77
C ALA A 36 -28.66 -16.19 -45.58
N ALA A 37 -29.52 -15.59 -44.75
CA ALA A 37 -29.13 -14.88 -43.54
C ALA A 37 -28.40 -15.81 -42.54
N ARG A 38 -28.94 -17.01 -42.28
CA ARG A 38 -28.28 -18.02 -41.43
C ARG A 38 -26.90 -18.40 -41.95
N SER A 39 -26.75 -18.60 -43.27
CA SER A 39 -25.47 -18.94 -43.87
C SER A 39 -24.43 -17.82 -43.69
N ARG A 40 -24.85 -16.56 -43.76
CA ARG A 40 -24.00 -15.38 -43.53
C ARG A 40 -23.56 -15.30 -42.06
N ILE A 41 -24.48 -15.50 -41.13
CA ILE A 41 -24.21 -15.54 -39.68
C ILE A 41 -23.21 -16.65 -39.35
N LEU A 42 -23.43 -17.87 -39.85
CA LEU A 42 -22.51 -19.00 -39.64
C LEU A 42 -21.13 -18.80 -40.26
N ARG A 43 -21.01 -17.99 -41.33
CA ARG A 43 -19.71 -17.59 -41.88
C ARG A 43 -19.03 -16.56 -40.99
N MET A 44 -19.76 -15.56 -40.49
CA MET A 44 -19.21 -14.56 -39.56
C MET A 44 -18.73 -15.18 -38.25
N LEU A 45 -19.54 -16.06 -37.63
CA LEU A 45 -19.17 -16.77 -36.40
C LEU A 45 -17.91 -17.63 -36.59
N ARG A 46 -17.75 -18.27 -37.76
CA ARG A 46 -16.55 -19.03 -38.10
C ARG A 46 -15.31 -18.15 -38.27
N HIS A 47 -15.44 -16.98 -38.88
CA HIS A 47 -14.33 -16.02 -38.99
C HIS A 47 -13.92 -15.47 -37.63
N ALA A 48 -14.88 -15.21 -36.75
CA ALA A 48 -14.66 -14.72 -35.39
C ALA A 48 -14.23 -15.79 -34.38
N ARG A 49 -14.15 -17.08 -34.79
CA ARG A 49 -13.85 -18.24 -33.92
C ARG A 49 -14.79 -18.38 -32.71
N LEU A 50 -16.04 -17.92 -32.83
CA LEU A 50 -17.04 -17.99 -31.77
C LEU A 50 -17.88 -19.26 -31.89
N THR A 51 -18.01 -20.02 -30.80
CA THR A 51 -18.91 -21.18 -30.72
C THR A 51 -20.30 -20.72 -30.30
N ALA A 52 -21.23 -20.55 -31.24
CA ALA A 52 -22.62 -20.15 -30.94
C ALA A 52 -23.63 -21.21 -31.43
N LEU A 53 -24.71 -21.40 -30.68
CA LEU A 53 -25.84 -22.24 -31.09
C LEU A 53 -26.81 -21.38 -31.90
N THR A 54 -27.09 -21.76 -33.15
CA THR A 54 -28.03 -21.02 -34.01
C THR A 54 -29.35 -21.80 -34.14
N ARG A 55 -30.47 -21.20 -33.75
CA ARG A 55 -31.83 -21.71 -33.99
C ARG A 55 -32.51 -20.77 -34.98
N SER A 56 -33.13 -21.31 -36.02
CA SER A 56 -33.80 -20.51 -37.05
C SER A 56 -35.27 -20.87 -37.13
N ASP A 57 -36.14 -19.89 -36.91
CA ASP A 57 -37.56 -19.98 -37.21
C ASP A 57 -37.81 -19.35 -38.59
N VAL A 58 -38.03 -20.21 -39.56
CA VAL A 58 -38.25 -19.85 -40.97
C VAL A 58 -39.59 -19.14 -41.17
N VAL A 59 -40.58 -19.41 -40.31
CA VAL A 59 -41.94 -18.86 -40.42
C VAL A 59 -41.98 -17.44 -39.89
N ASN A 60 -41.35 -17.19 -38.74
CA ASN A 60 -41.34 -15.89 -38.09
C ASN A 60 -40.18 -14.97 -38.54
N ARG A 61 -39.31 -15.43 -39.46
CA ARG A 61 -38.07 -14.75 -39.89
C ARG A 61 -37.12 -14.42 -38.72
N VAL A 62 -37.19 -15.19 -37.63
CA VAL A 62 -36.35 -14.99 -36.44
C VAL A 62 -35.18 -15.97 -36.48
N ILE A 63 -33.96 -15.47 -36.33
CA ILE A 63 -32.77 -16.30 -36.15
C ILE A 63 -32.24 -16.02 -34.74
N GLU A 64 -32.47 -16.94 -33.82
CA GLU A 64 -31.90 -16.89 -32.48
C GLU A 64 -30.45 -17.38 -32.53
N VAL A 65 -29.53 -16.59 -31.98
CA VAL A 65 -28.11 -16.93 -31.90
C VAL A 65 -27.70 -16.90 -30.43
N ASP A 66 -27.57 -18.06 -29.80
CA ASP A 66 -27.08 -18.17 -28.43
C ASP A 66 -25.56 -18.02 -28.44
N LEU A 67 -25.10 -16.82 -28.10
CA LEU A 67 -23.68 -16.53 -27.88
C LEU A 67 -23.29 -16.84 -26.44
N PRO A 68 -22.13 -17.48 -26.22
CA PRO A 68 -21.63 -17.66 -24.88
C PRO A 68 -21.29 -16.32 -24.21
N ARG A 69 -21.83 -16.03 -23.02
CA ARG A 69 -21.37 -14.90 -22.20
C ARG A 69 -20.00 -15.20 -21.61
N TYR A 70 -19.13 -14.21 -21.73
CA TYR A 70 -17.75 -14.25 -21.28
C TYR A 70 -17.57 -13.18 -20.18
N ALA A 71 -17.32 -13.57 -18.92
CA ALA A 71 -16.95 -12.64 -17.85
C ALA A 71 -15.43 -12.37 -17.88
N VAL A 72 -14.99 -11.14 -17.61
CA VAL A 72 -13.56 -10.81 -17.47
C VAL A 72 -13.24 -10.83 -15.99
N THR A 73 -12.37 -11.74 -15.55
CA THR A 73 -11.86 -11.75 -14.18
C THR A 73 -10.36 -11.46 -14.20
N PRO A 74 -9.84 -10.60 -13.29
CA PRO A 74 -8.41 -10.46 -13.09
C PRO A 74 -7.83 -11.82 -12.73
N TRP A 75 -6.63 -12.10 -13.23
CA TRP A 75 -6.05 -13.42 -13.08
C TRP A 75 -5.56 -13.66 -11.65
N ASP A 76 -6.01 -14.75 -11.02
CA ASP A 76 -5.46 -15.19 -9.74
C ASP A 76 -4.19 -16.02 -9.94
N ARG A 77 -3.03 -15.37 -9.79
CA ARG A 77 -1.71 -15.96 -10.11
C ARG A 77 -1.26 -16.96 -9.05
N PHE A 78 -1.85 -16.93 -7.85
CA PHE A 78 -1.48 -17.79 -6.73
C PHE A 78 -2.14 -19.17 -6.80
N ASP A 79 -3.28 -19.30 -7.49
CA ASP A 79 -4.02 -20.57 -7.59
C ASP A 79 -3.72 -21.39 -8.86
N ASN A 80 -3.27 -20.77 -9.97
CA ASN A 80 -3.21 -21.44 -11.28
C ASN A 80 -1.89 -21.21 -12.05
N ARG A 81 -0.81 -21.88 -11.62
CA ARG A 81 0.55 -21.74 -12.16
C ARG A 81 0.77 -22.35 -13.56
N GLU A 82 -0.09 -23.25 -14.04
CA GLU A 82 0.28 -24.16 -15.15
C GLU A 82 -0.20 -23.81 -16.57
N GLU A 83 -1.20 -22.95 -16.80
CA GLU A 83 -1.62 -22.66 -18.18
C GLU A 83 -1.03 -21.30 -18.64
N SER A 84 -1.28 -20.82 -19.87
CA SER A 84 -0.95 -19.44 -20.28
C SER A 84 -1.84 -19.03 -21.46
N GLY A 85 -2.39 -17.82 -21.45
CA GLY A 85 -3.16 -17.26 -22.59
C GLY A 85 -4.47 -16.51 -22.25
N LEU A 86 -4.99 -15.77 -23.25
CA LEU A 86 -6.20 -14.94 -23.21
C LEU A 86 -7.51 -15.70 -22.91
N SER A 87 -7.51 -17.03 -23.01
CA SER A 87 -8.70 -17.88 -22.82
C SER A 87 -9.07 -18.13 -21.34
N ARG A 88 -8.32 -17.56 -20.37
CA ARG A 88 -8.33 -17.98 -18.95
C ARG A 88 -9.14 -17.13 -17.96
N GLY A 89 -9.64 -15.95 -18.35
CA GLY A 89 -10.43 -15.10 -17.45
C GLY A 89 -11.92 -15.41 -17.42
N ILE A 90 -12.37 -16.39 -18.21
CA ILE A 90 -13.75 -16.42 -18.65
C ILE A 90 -14.55 -17.64 -18.19
N ARG A 91 -15.54 -17.40 -17.32
CA ARG A 91 -16.51 -18.42 -16.88
C ARG A 91 -17.86 -18.34 -17.61
N ARG A 92 -18.53 -19.51 -17.55
CA ARG A 92 -19.56 -20.10 -18.41
C ARG A 92 -20.70 -19.19 -18.92
N PRO A 93 -21.26 -19.54 -20.10
CA PRO A 93 -22.26 -18.74 -20.78
C PRO A 93 -23.69 -18.84 -20.26
N SER A 94 -24.38 -17.71 -20.21
CA SER A 94 -25.84 -17.63 -20.34
C SER A 94 -26.20 -17.25 -21.78
N PRO A 95 -27.17 -17.90 -22.44
CA PRO A 95 -27.57 -17.57 -23.81
C PRO A 95 -28.17 -16.16 -23.89
N VAL A 96 -27.83 -15.41 -24.94
CA VAL A 96 -28.48 -14.14 -25.29
C VAL A 96 -29.31 -14.37 -26.55
N ARG A 97 -30.59 -14.00 -26.49
CA ARG A 97 -31.50 -14.06 -27.64
C ARG A 97 -31.35 -12.78 -28.47
N VAL A 98 -31.11 -12.93 -29.77
CA VAL A 98 -31.14 -11.82 -30.74
C VAL A 98 -32.27 -12.10 -31.72
N GLU A 99 -33.20 -11.17 -31.88
CA GLU A 99 -34.31 -11.25 -32.82
C GLU A 99 -34.02 -10.37 -34.05
N TYR A 100 -34.32 -10.88 -35.25
CA TYR A 100 -33.95 -10.21 -36.49
C TYR A 100 -35.03 -9.21 -36.92
N ALA A 101 -34.87 -7.95 -36.51
CA ALA A 101 -35.58 -6.83 -37.13
C ALA A 101 -34.65 -5.71 -37.60
N ASP A 102 -33.54 -5.41 -36.92
CA ASP A 102 -32.58 -4.42 -37.42
C ASP A 102 -31.14 -4.73 -36.99
N GLN A 103 -30.29 -4.90 -38.01
CA GLN A 103 -28.82 -4.84 -38.00
C GLN A 103 -28.04 -5.91 -37.19
N LEU A 104 -27.25 -6.70 -37.92
CA LEU A 104 -26.24 -7.63 -37.39
C LEU A 104 -25.05 -6.87 -36.79
N CYS A 105 -25.25 -6.19 -35.67
CA CYS A 105 -24.17 -5.65 -34.85
C CYS A 105 -23.78 -6.70 -33.80
N GLN A 106 -22.48 -6.86 -33.56
CA GLN A 106 -22.03 -7.65 -32.42
C GLN A 106 -22.57 -6.98 -31.15
N PRO A 107 -23.31 -7.69 -30.28
CA PRO A 107 -23.87 -7.07 -29.09
C PRO A 107 -22.73 -6.61 -28.19
N GLN A 108 -22.77 -5.35 -27.77
CA GLN A 108 -21.84 -4.81 -26.79
C GLN A 108 -21.98 -5.60 -25.48
N VAL A 109 -20.85 -5.89 -24.85
CA VAL A 109 -20.81 -6.64 -23.59
C VAL A 109 -20.72 -5.67 -22.42
N ASP A 110 -21.61 -5.79 -21.44
CA ASP A 110 -21.49 -5.06 -20.18
C ASP A 110 -20.39 -5.70 -19.33
N VAL A 111 -19.34 -4.93 -19.02
CA VAL A 111 -18.20 -5.36 -18.22
C VAL A 111 -18.00 -4.40 -17.05
N SER A 112 -17.60 -4.93 -15.90
CA SER A 112 -17.05 -4.21 -14.74
C SER A 112 -15.80 -3.43 -15.18
N PHE A 113 -15.85 -2.10 -15.09
CA PHE A 113 -14.77 -1.28 -15.62
C PHE A 113 -13.47 -1.49 -14.85
N ASP A 114 -13.56 -1.65 -13.53
CA ASP A 114 -12.43 -1.91 -12.65
C ASP A 114 -11.75 -3.24 -12.99
N GLU A 115 -12.51 -4.32 -13.20
CA GLU A 115 -11.96 -5.64 -13.55
C GLU A 115 -11.30 -5.62 -14.94
N LEU A 116 -11.88 -4.90 -15.91
CA LEU A 116 -11.30 -4.72 -17.24
C LEU A 116 -9.94 -4.01 -17.17
N ILE A 117 -9.86 -2.87 -16.46
CA ILE A 117 -8.60 -2.12 -16.35
C ILE A 117 -7.56 -2.93 -15.58
N CYS A 118 -7.94 -3.63 -14.50
CA CYS A 118 -7.03 -4.49 -13.77
C CYS A 118 -6.46 -5.59 -14.67
N TYR A 119 -7.33 -6.25 -15.44
CA TYR A 119 -6.92 -7.28 -16.40
C TYR A 119 -5.95 -6.74 -17.46
N LEU A 120 -6.19 -5.53 -18.00
CA LEU A 120 -5.29 -4.93 -18.99
C LEU A 120 -3.95 -4.51 -18.40
N LEU A 121 -3.93 -3.92 -17.19
CA LEU A 121 -2.69 -3.63 -16.47
C LEU A 121 -1.90 -4.91 -16.17
N ASP A 122 -2.61 -5.99 -15.84
CA ASP A 122 -2.05 -7.33 -15.61
C ASP A 122 -1.37 -7.92 -16.85
N LEU A 123 -1.87 -7.59 -18.04
CA LEU A 123 -1.27 -7.99 -19.31
C LEU A 123 -0.09 -7.10 -19.74
N GLY A 124 0.09 -5.93 -19.09
CA GLY A 124 1.16 -4.98 -19.37
C GLY A 124 0.72 -3.71 -20.10
N ALA A 125 -0.58 -3.43 -20.19
CA ALA A 125 -1.07 -2.18 -20.77
C ALA A 125 -0.63 -0.97 -19.95
N VAL A 126 -0.36 0.15 -20.63
CA VAL A 126 0.08 1.40 -20.00
C VAL A 126 -1.06 2.43 -20.04
N PRO A 127 -1.49 2.98 -18.89
CA PRO A 127 -2.55 3.98 -18.87
C PRO A 127 -2.08 5.33 -19.44
N ASP A 128 -2.90 5.98 -20.27
CA ASP A 128 -2.58 7.28 -20.89
C ASP A 128 -3.06 8.46 -20.03
N PRO A 129 -2.16 9.28 -19.45
CA PRO A 129 -2.54 10.37 -18.53
C PRO A 129 -3.54 11.37 -19.13
N HIS A 130 -3.38 11.69 -20.41
CA HIS A 130 -4.24 12.65 -21.10
C HIS A 130 -5.66 12.09 -21.27
N GLY A 131 -5.79 10.84 -21.72
CA GLY A 131 -7.08 10.17 -21.88
C GLY A 131 -7.89 10.09 -20.59
N TRP A 132 -7.27 9.68 -19.49
CA TRP A 132 -7.95 9.58 -18.19
C TRP A 132 -8.39 10.94 -17.64
N ARG A 133 -7.56 11.97 -17.79
CA ARG A 133 -7.91 13.34 -17.41
C ARG A 133 -9.10 13.87 -18.21
N LEU A 134 -9.14 13.58 -19.50
CA LEU A 134 -10.23 14.00 -20.39
C LEU A 134 -11.53 13.25 -20.07
N LEU A 135 -11.45 11.94 -19.82
CA LEU A 135 -12.60 11.14 -19.37
C LEU A 135 -13.16 11.66 -18.06
N ARG A 136 -12.28 12.05 -17.13
CA ARG A 136 -12.70 12.63 -15.85
C ARG A 136 -13.44 13.96 -16.02
N SER A 137 -12.92 14.87 -16.85
CA SER A 137 -13.46 16.21 -16.99
C SER A 137 -14.70 16.30 -17.89
N THR A 138 -14.78 15.44 -18.91
CA THR A 138 -15.84 15.51 -19.94
C THR A 138 -16.85 14.35 -19.88
N GLY A 139 -16.54 13.26 -19.18
CA GLY A 139 -17.45 12.12 -19.00
C GLY A 139 -17.85 11.49 -20.35
N LEU A 140 -19.16 11.38 -20.60
CA LEU A 140 -19.70 10.81 -21.86
C LEU A 140 -19.38 11.64 -23.11
N TRP A 141 -18.99 12.91 -22.95
CA TRP A 141 -18.65 13.81 -24.05
C TRP A 141 -17.21 13.66 -24.53
N THR A 142 -16.46 12.74 -23.93
CA THR A 142 -15.08 12.47 -24.34
C THR A 142 -15.06 12.03 -25.81
N PRO A 143 -14.19 12.62 -26.66
CA PRO A 143 -14.20 12.33 -28.08
C PRO A 143 -13.94 10.85 -28.39
N VAL A 144 -14.67 10.34 -29.38
CA VAL A 144 -14.49 8.98 -29.90
C VAL A 144 -13.05 8.79 -30.38
N GLY A 145 -12.45 7.66 -30.03
CA GLY A 145 -11.06 7.33 -30.33
C GLY A 145 -10.04 7.90 -29.35
N CYS A 146 -10.49 8.56 -28.27
CA CYS A 146 -9.63 8.92 -27.15
C CYS A 146 -9.02 7.67 -26.51
N THR A 147 -7.70 7.62 -26.42
CA THR A 147 -6.96 6.47 -25.88
C THR A 147 -6.96 6.52 -24.37
N LEU A 148 -7.41 5.46 -23.70
CA LEU A 148 -7.35 5.30 -22.24
C LEU A 148 -6.16 4.42 -21.84
N MET A 149 -5.86 3.39 -22.63
CA MET A 149 -4.70 2.53 -22.42
C MET A 149 -3.99 2.27 -23.74
N LYS A 150 -2.67 2.16 -23.67
CA LYS A 150 -1.79 1.89 -24.80
C LYS A 150 -1.16 0.50 -24.67
N SER A 151 -0.64 0.00 -25.79
CA SER A 151 0.20 -1.20 -25.81
C SER A 151 1.43 -1.01 -24.90
N PRO A 152 2.09 -2.11 -24.48
CA PRO A 152 3.32 -2.03 -23.68
C PRO A 152 4.43 -1.20 -24.34
N ASP A 153 4.42 -1.12 -25.67
CA ASP A 153 5.38 -0.37 -26.49
C ASP A 153 5.00 1.12 -26.67
N ASP A 154 3.90 1.58 -26.05
CA ASP A 154 3.34 2.94 -26.12
C ASP A 154 2.87 3.40 -27.52
N GLN A 155 2.88 2.51 -28.53
CA GLN A 155 2.56 2.86 -29.93
C GLN A 155 1.09 2.67 -30.29
N GLU A 156 0.47 1.57 -29.85
CA GLU A 156 -0.87 1.19 -30.28
C GLU A 156 -1.92 1.48 -29.21
N LYS A 157 -3.15 1.76 -29.64
CA LYS A 157 -4.28 1.96 -28.73
C LYS A 157 -4.77 0.61 -28.26
N ALA A 158 -4.60 0.29 -26.98
CA ALA A 158 -5.13 -0.94 -26.41
C ALA A 158 -6.62 -0.78 -26.06
N LEU A 159 -6.96 0.32 -25.38
CA LEU A 159 -8.32 0.66 -24.98
C LEU A 159 -8.64 2.09 -25.38
N ALA A 160 -9.73 2.30 -26.11
CA ALA A 160 -10.17 3.62 -26.53
C ALA A 160 -11.69 3.80 -26.38
N ILE A 161 -12.15 5.05 -26.43
CA ILE A 161 -13.58 5.36 -26.37
C ILE A 161 -14.23 5.07 -27.72
N ALA A 162 -15.28 4.24 -27.71
CA ALA A 162 -16.02 3.86 -28.91
C ALA A 162 -17.17 4.84 -29.19
N SER A 163 -17.74 4.74 -30.39
CA SER A 163 -18.90 5.56 -30.79
C SER A 163 -20.14 5.20 -29.96
N LEU A 164 -20.86 6.23 -29.47
CA LEU A 164 -22.03 6.08 -28.59
C LEU A 164 -23.31 5.61 -29.30
N ASN A 165 -23.25 5.21 -30.57
CA ASN A 165 -24.44 5.06 -31.42
C ASN A 165 -25.50 4.06 -30.90
N ASP A 166 -25.18 3.21 -29.92
CA ASP A 166 -26.12 2.28 -29.25
C ASP A 166 -25.97 2.25 -27.71
N SER A 167 -25.33 3.24 -27.08
CA SER A 167 -25.09 3.22 -25.62
C SER A 167 -26.06 4.12 -24.86
N ASP A 168 -27.05 3.50 -24.21
CA ASP A 168 -28.12 4.11 -23.40
C ASP A 168 -27.60 4.88 -22.15
N GLY A 169 -26.69 5.84 -22.32
CA GLY A 169 -26.04 6.56 -21.23
C GLY A 169 -24.86 5.81 -20.57
N HIS A 170 -24.45 4.67 -21.12
CA HIS A 170 -23.25 3.94 -20.69
C HIS A 170 -22.00 4.38 -21.47
N LEU A 171 -20.83 4.30 -20.84
CA LEU A 171 -19.56 4.54 -21.52
C LEU A 171 -19.24 3.35 -22.44
N SER A 172 -19.10 3.62 -23.73
CA SER A 172 -18.70 2.63 -24.74
C SER A 172 -17.19 2.64 -24.97
N LEU A 173 -16.57 1.47 -24.94
CA LEU A 173 -15.14 1.27 -25.11
C LEU A 173 -14.87 0.29 -26.25
N SER A 174 -13.80 0.51 -27.01
CA SER A 174 -13.26 -0.43 -27.98
C SER A 174 -11.93 -1.00 -27.49
N LEU A 175 -11.80 -2.33 -27.58
CA LEU A 175 -10.59 -3.05 -27.19
C LEU A 175 -9.89 -3.62 -28.44
N SER A 176 -8.68 -3.16 -28.69
CA SER A 176 -7.78 -3.74 -29.69
C SER A 176 -6.57 -4.32 -28.98
N TRP A 177 -6.52 -5.63 -28.82
CA TRP A 177 -5.41 -6.32 -28.14
C TRP A 177 -4.73 -7.33 -29.04
N SER A 178 -3.39 -7.34 -29.05
CA SER A 178 -2.61 -8.33 -29.76
C SER A 178 -1.94 -9.33 -28.81
N SER A 179 -1.88 -10.61 -29.21
CA SER A 179 -1.37 -11.68 -28.35
C SER A 179 0.10 -11.50 -27.93
N HIS A 180 0.89 -10.82 -28.76
CA HIS A 180 2.32 -10.57 -28.52
C HIS A 180 2.58 -9.43 -27.52
N TRP A 181 1.56 -8.66 -27.12
CA TRP A 181 1.68 -7.61 -26.10
C TRP A 181 1.66 -8.14 -24.67
N THR A 182 1.47 -9.44 -24.48
CA THR A 182 1.44 -10.03 -23.14
C THR A 182 2.87 -10.13 -22.61
N THR A 183 3.34 -9.09 -21.91
CA THR A 183 4.73 -8.97 -21.45
C THR A 183 4.94 -9.43 -20.00
N ARG A 184 3.86 -9.54 -19.22
CA ARG A 184 3.91 -9.87 -17.79
C ARG A 184 3.91 -11.38 -17.54
N SER A 185 4.90 -11.87 -16.80
CA SER A 185 5.11 -13.28 -16.42
C SER A 185 4.55 -13.61 -15.02
N TYR A 186 4.65 -14.86 -14.57
CA TYR A 186 4.21 -15.31 -13.23
C TYR A 186 4.89 -14.53 -12.09
N GLU A 187 6.06 -13.93 -12.33
CA GLU A 187 6.84 -13.16 -11.35
C GLU A 187 6.34 -11.72 -11.17
N SER A 188 5.53 -11.21 -12.11
CA SER A 188 4.95 -9.88 -12.02
C SER A 188 3.66 -9.91 -11.20
N LEU A 189 3.59 -9.06 -10.18
CA LEU A 189 2.43 -9.00 -9.31
C LEU A 189 1.23 -8.33 -9.99
N PRO A 190 0.00 -8.78 -9.68
CA PRO A 190 -1.21 -8.12 -10.17
C PRO A 190 -1.40 -6.71 -9.58
N PRO A 191 -2.26 -5.87 -10.19
CA PRO A 191 -2.71 -4.62 -9.58
C PRO A 191 -3.20 -4.84 -8.15
N TYR A 192 -2.98 -3.84 -7.28
CA TYR A 192 -3.26 -3.89 -5.84
C TYR A 192 -2.40 -4.82 -4.97
N TRP A 193 -1.39 -5.47 -5.57
CA TRP A 193 -0.41 -6.26 -4.83
C TRP A 193 0.92 -5.53 -4.68
N VAL A 194 1.53 -5.69 -3.50
CA VAL A 194 2.87 -5.19 -3.19
C VAL A 194 3.78 -6.34 -2.82
N ARG A 195 4.97 -6.39 -3.43
CA ARG A 195 6.04 -7.25 -2.95
C ARG A 195 6.80 -6.50 -1.86
N LEU A 196 6.84 -7.07 -0.67
CA LEU A 196 7.66 -6.59 0.44
C LEU A 196 8.86 -7.53 0.58
N PRO A 197 10.05 -7.14 0.11
CA PRO A 197 11.27 -7.90 0.38
C PRO A 197 11.56 -7.96 1.88
N PRO A 198 12.22 -9.03 2.35
CA PRO A 198 12.69 -9.11 3.73
C PRO A 198 13.71 -8.00 4.03
N ALA A 199 13.86 -7.66 5.30
CA ALA A 199 14.91 -6.74 5.70
C ALA A 199 16.29 -7.31 5.31
N PRO A 200 17.21 -6.49 4.76
CA PRO A 200 18.55 -6.96 4.43
C PRO A 200 19.24 -7.44 5.71
N VAL A 201 19.69 -8.69 5.70
CA VAL A 201 20.43 -9.28 6.82
C VAL A 201 21.71 -8.48 6.99
N ILE A 202 21.91 -7.94 8.19
CA ILE A 202 23.20 -7.37 8.59
C ILE A 202 24.05 -8.58 8.97
N ASP A 203 25.03 -8.94 8.15
CA ASP A 203 25.99 -9.99 8.44
C ASP A 203 26.72 -9.64 9.75
N SER A 204 26.18 -10.14 10.86
CA SER A 204 26.73 -10.00 12.20
C SER A 204 27.55 -11.25 12.52
N ASN A 205 28.52 -11.55 11.66
CA ASN A 205 29.64 -12.39 12.06
C ASN A 205 30.58 -11.51 12.87
N GLU A 206 30.48 -11.60 14.20
CA GLU A 206 31.48 -11.23 15.25
C GLU A 206 30.84 -10.63 16.51
N ILE A 207 29.78 -11.23 17.08
CA ILE A 207 29.58 -11.18 18.53
C ILE A 207 29.22 -12.58 19.03
N SER A 208 30.19 -13.18 19.68
CA SER A 208 30.15 -14.46 20.40
C SER A 208 29.13 -14.44 21.54
N GLU A 209 28.16 -15.36 21.53
CA GLU A 209 27.43 -15.78 22.74
C GLU A 209 27.30 -17.31 22.74
N ASP A 210 28.45 -17.94 23.03
CA ASP A 210 28.45 -19.06 23.97
C ASP A 210 27.93 -18.53 25.31
N THR A 211 27.22 -19.37 26.05
CA THR A 211 26.74 -19.18 27.43
C THR A 211 25.33 -18.59 27.54
N ILE A 212 24.34 -19.47 27.79
CA ILE A 212 23.60 -19.51 29.07
C ILE A 212 22.73 -20.80 29.10
N THR A 213 23.28 -21.75 29.86
CA THR A 213 22.62 -22.69 30.79
C THR A 213 21.55 -23.67 30.30
N GLU A 214 22.04 -24.90 30.13
CA GLU A 214 21.48 -26.14 30.70
C GLU A 214 20.86 -25.93 32.09
N GLU A 215 19.63 -26.41 32.27
CA GLU A 215 19.14 -27.22 33.42
C GLU A 215 17.60 -27.24 33.45
N ARG A 216 17.00 -28.36 33.02
CA ARG A 216 15.98 -29.17 33.75
C ARG A 216 15.26 -30.12 32.79
N ASP A 217 15.92 -31.24 32.51
CA ASP A 217 15.22 -32.46 32.17
C ASP A 217 15.19 -33.36 33.41
N THR A 218 14.00 -33.51 33.98
CA THR A 218 13.69 -34.67 34.83
C THR A 218 12.60 -35.47 34.15
N GLU A 219 12.86 -36.76 34.10
CA GLU A 219 12.19 -37.80 33.35
C GLU A 219 10.67 -37.90 33.64
N THR A 220 9.89 -38.29 32.63
CA THR A 220 9.04 -39.48 32.74
C THR A 220 8.59 -39.95 31.37
N LYS A 221 8.98 -41.20 31.04
CA LYS A 221 8.50 -41.98 29.90
C LYS A 221 7.11 -42.54 30.18
N ASP A 222 6.34 -42.58 29.11
CA ASP A 222 5.31 -43.54 28.73
C ASP A 222 4.13 -43.77 29.69
N ASP A 223 2.95 -43.28 29.29
CA ASP A 223 1.84 -44.22 29.15
C ASP A 223 0.85 -43.83 28.05
N ALA A 224 0.44 -44.86 27.31
CA ALA A 224 -0.44 -44.80 26.16
C ALA A 224 -1.90 -44.62 26.62
N GLY A 225 -2.59 -43.63 26.06
CA GLY A 225 -4.02 -43.44 26.35
C GLY A 225 -4.65 -42.37 25.49
N GLY A 226 -5.24 -42.77 24.37
CA GLY A 226 -5.96 -41.88 23.48
C GLY A 226 -7.09 -41.11 24.18
N THR A 227 -7.01 -39.79 24.17
CA THR A 227 -8.17 -38.91 24.29
C THR A 227 -7.91 -37.66 23.48
N LYS A 228 -8.79 -37.42 22.49
CA LYS A 228 -8.82 -36.22 21.66
C LYS A 228 -9.04 -34.99 22.56
N LYS A 229 -7.96 -34.29 22.92
CA LYS A 229 -8.05 -32.95 23.53
C LYS A 229 -8.16 -31.92 22.42
N ALA A 230 -9.11 -30.99 22.59
CA ALA A 230 -9.31 -29.83 21.74
C ALA A 230 -8.01 -29.02 21.59
N PRO A 231 -7.78 -28.35 20.44
CA PRO A 231 -6.55 -27.58 20.22
C PRO A 231 -6.46 -26.47 21.27
N SER A 232 -5.43 -26.51 22.11
CA SER A 232 -5.17 -25.45 23.08
C SER A 232 -4.65 -24.22 22.36
N TYR A 233 -5.04 -23.04 22.84
CA TYR A 233 -4.59 -21.73 22.39
C TYR A 233 -3.04 -21.60 22.30
N THR A 234 -2.32 -22.34 23.14
CA THR A 234 -0.84 -22.40 23.14
C THR A 234 -0.25 -23.10 21.91
N SER A 235 -0.92 -24.12 21.36
CA SER A 235 -0.44 -24.81 20.16
C SER A 235 -0.53 -23.94 18.90
N SER A 236 -1.50 -23.00 18.86
CA SER A 236 -1.64 -22.03 17.78
C SER A 236 -0.54 -20.98 17.79
N LEU A 237 -0.11 -20.50 18.96
CA LEU A 237 0.97 -19.51 19.08
C LEU A 237 2.32 -20.09 18.65
N ASP A 238 2.62 -21.34 19.00
CA ASP A 238 3.84 -22.03 18.55
C ASP A 238 3.86 -22.28 17.03
N SER A 239 2.69 -22.46 16.42
CA SER A 239 2.58 -22.59 14.97
C SER A 239 2.80 -21.25 14.26
N ILE A 240 2.34 -20.15 14.85
CA ILE A 240 2.54 -18.79 14.33
C ILE A 240 4.03 -18.39 14.46
N SER A 241 4.67 -18.64 15.61
CA SER A 241 6.08 -18.29 15.81
C SER A 241 7.02 -19.06 14.87
N ARG A 242 6.74 -20.34 14.64
CA ARG A 242 7.47 -21.13 13.62
C ARG A 242 7.23 -20.61 12.20
N ALA A 243 5.99 -20.26 11.86
CA ALA A 243 5.68 -19.66 10.56
C ALA A 243 6.38 -18.31 10.35
N VAL A 244 6.53 -17.51 11.41
CA VAL A 244 7.27 -16.25 11.38
C VAL A 244 8.75 -16.50 11.07
N ALA A 245 9.39 -17.43 11.77
CA ALA A 245 10.79 -17.77 11.54
C ALA A 245 11.04 -18.30 10.11
N THR A 246 10.15 -19.13 9.57
CA THR A 246 10.29 -19.67 8.20
C THR A 246 10.10 -18.62 7.11
N ASN A 247 9.33 -17.57 7.38
CA ASN A 247 9.01 -16.53 6.40
C ASN A 247 9.85 -15.26 6.58
N ALA A 248 10.72 -15.19 7.60
CA ALA A 248 11.57 -14.03 7.88
C ALA A 248 12.48 -13.65 6.70
N HIS A 249 12.91 -14.62 5.90
CA HIS A 249 13.80 -14.42 4.76
C HIS A 249 13.09 -14.49 3.40
N LYS A 250 11.77 -14.69 3.38
CA LYS A 250 10.98 -14.80 2.14
C LYS A 250 10.30 -13.46 1.83
N PRO A 251 10.23 -13.04 0.55
CA PRO A 251 9.43 -11.89 0.19
C PRO A 251 7.93 -12.19 0.39
N ILE A 252 7.17 -11.19 0.82
CA ILE A 252 5.74 -11.33 1.10
C ILE A 252 4.96 -10.46 0.13
N ALA A 253 4.04 -11.08 -0.61
CA ALA A 253 3.09 -10.40 -1.48
C ALA A 253 1.83 -10.01 -0.68
N CYS A 254 1.51 -8.71 -0.65
CA CYS A 254 0.41 -8.15 0.13
C CYS A 254 -0.67 -7.58 -0.78
N LYS A 255 -1.93 -8.00 -0.60
CA LYS A 255 -3.09 -7.45 -1.31
C LYS A 255 -3.77 -6.37 -0.47
N ILE A 256 -3.80 -5.14 -1.00
CA ILE A 256 -4.39 -3.98 -0.33
C ILE A 256 -5.66 -3.54 -1.05
N SER A 257 -6.75 -3.39 -0.31
CA SER A 257 -8.05 -2.92 -0.81
C SER A 257 -8.44 -1.58 -0.19
N SER A 258 -9.59 -1.03 -0.55
CA SER A 258 -10.18 0.17 0.05
C SER A 258 -10.32 0.10 1.58
N HIS A 259 -10.46 -1.11 2.14
CA HIS A 259 -10.54 -1.35 3.58
C HIS A 259 -9.18 -1.70 4.23
N GLY A 260 -8.07 -1.59 3.52
CA GLY A 260 -6.73 -1.92 3.99
C GLY A 260 -6.24 -3.31 3.56
N LEU A 261 -5.37 -3.94 4.35
CA LEU A 261 -4.75 -5.24 4.03
C LEU A 261 -5.78 -6.38 4.09
N ILE A 262 -5.95 -7.11 2.99
CA ILE A 262 -6.88 -8.26 2.89
C ILE A 262 -6.16 -9.58 3.06
N SER A 263 -5.01 -9.74 2.41
CA SER A 263 -4.23 -10.98 2.38
C SER A 263 -2.74 -10.67 2.29
N ALA A 264 -1.92 -11.50 2.94
CA ALA A 264 -0.48 -11.53 2.78
C ALA A 264 -0.05 -12.97 2.50
N ILE A 265 0.69 -13.18 1.43
CA ILE A 265 1.10 -14.49 0.94
C ILE A 265 2.63 -14.49 0.83
N PRO A 266 3.35 -15.41 1.49
CA PRO A 266 4.78 -15.56 1.27
C PRO A 266 5.01 -16.10 -0.15
N GLU A 267 6.01 -15.59 -0.86
CA GLU A 267 6.38 -16.14 -2.15
C GLU A 267 7.19 -17.42 -1.90
N ASP A 268 6.67 -18.56 -2.35
CA ASP A 268 7.32 -19.86 -2.19
C ASP A 268 7.33 -20.58 -3.54
N ASP A 269 8.49 -21.12 -3.91
CA ASP A 269 8.72 -21.62 -5.27
C ASP A 269 8.08 -22.99 -5.53
N ASP A 270 7.62 -23.72 -4.50
CA ASP A 270 7.28 -25.14 -4.64
C ASP A 270 5.86 -25.54 -4.19
N HIS A 271 5.12 -24.75 -3.40
CA HIS A 271 3.86 -25.21 -2.77
C HIS A 271 2.75 -24.13 -2.81
N PRO A 272 1.45 -24.50 -2.81
CA PRO A 272 0.36 -23.54 -2.68
C PRO A 272 0.48 -22.83 -1.32
N THR A 273 0.77 -21.54 -1.38
CA THR A 273 1.13 -20.73 -0.23
C THR A 273 -0.11 -20.42 0.60
N THR A 274 -0.11 -20.86 1.86
CA THR A 274 -1.18 -20.50 2.79
C THR A 274 -1.03 -19.05 3.20
N SER A 275 -2.12 -18.28 3.20
CA SER A 275 -2.11 -16.88 3.63
C SER A 275 -1.63 -16.74 5.07
N LEU A 276 -0.77 -15.75 5.34
CA LEU A 276 -0.29 -15.44 6.68
C LEU A 276 -1.41 -14.90 7.57
N TYR A 277 -1.23 -15.08 8.88
CA TYR A 277 -2.08 -14.42 9.88
C TYR A 277 -1.76 -12.92 9.92
N ILE A 278 -2.75 -12.09 9.58
CA ILE A 278 -2.59 -10.63 9.41
C ILE A 278 -3.56 -9.82 10.28
N GLU A 279 -4.23 -10.45 11.24
CA GLU A 279 -5.34 -9.82 11.94
C GLU A 279 -4.91 -8.64 12.83
N HIS A 280 -3.64 -8.60 13.25
CA HIS A 280 -3.04 -7.49 13.99
C HIS A 280 -2.79 -6.24 13.13
N VAL A 281 -2.66 -6.42 11.80
CA VAL A 281 -2.42 -5.34 10.83
C VAL A 281 -3.68 -4.98 10.03
N ARG A 282 -4.81 -5.63 10.30
CA ARG A 282 -6.09 -5.26 9.67
C ARG A 282 -6.64 -3.96 10.22
N VAL A 283 -7.27 -3.18 9.35
CA VAL A 283 -7.94 -1.94 9.74
C VAL A 283 -9.13 -2.30 10.63
N ARG A 284 -9.07 -1.85 11.89
CA ARG A 284 -10.12 -2.06 12.89
C ARG A 284 -10.42 -0.71 13.55
N PRO A 285 -11.67 -0.41 13.91
CA PRO A 285 -12.01 0.88 14.55
C PRO A 285 -11.30 1.09 15.90
N ALA A 286 -10.88 0.01 16.56
CA ALA A 286 -10.17 0.05 17.84
C ALA A 286 -8.64 0.17 17.72
N SER A 287 -8.07 0.05 16.51
CA SER A 287 -6.61 0.08 16.31
C SER A 287 -6.23 0.87 15.05
N SER A 288 -5.32 1.83 15.22
CA SER A 288 -4.72 2.61 14.15
C SER A 288 -3.66 1.83 13.36
N THR A 289 -3.21 0.67 13.85
CA THR A 289 -2.08 -0.10 13.27
C THR A 289 -2.32 -0.45 11.81
N GLY A 290 -3.52 -0.93 11.48
CA GLY A 290 -3.86 -1.28 10.11
C GLY A 290 -3.98 -0.08 9.17
N ILE A 291 -4.37 1.10 9.70
CA ILE A 291 -4.45 2.33 8.92
C ILE A 291 -3.04 2.81 8.59
N TRP A 292 -2.13 2.82 9.57
CA TRP A 292 -0.73 3.20 9.38
C TRP A 292 -0.02 2.26 8.42
N PHE A 293 -0.19 0.94 8.60
CA PHE A 293 0.39 -0.05 7.70
C PHE A 293 -0.16 0.08 6.28
N ALA A 294 -1.48 0.13 6.09
CA ALA A 294 -2.07 0.25 4.75
C ALA A 294 -1.61 1.54 4.06
N SER A 295 -1.52 2.65 4.81
CA SER A 295 -1.02 3.93 4.30
C SER A 295 0.44 3.85 3.86
N ALA A 296 1.32 3.29 4.70
CA ALA A 296 2.74 3.14 4.40
C ALA A 296 3.00 2.13 3.26
N ALA A 297 2.27 1.02 3.22
CA ALA A 297 2.39 0.00 2.19
C ALA A 297 1.85 0.48 0.82
N THR A 298 0.75 1.23 0.81
CA THR A 298 0.26 1.92 -0.39
C THR A 298 1.25 2.99 -0.86
N ALA A 299 1.81 3.76 0.08
CA ALA A 299 2.79 4.79 -0.25
C ALA A 299 4.07 4.19 -0.87
N TYR A 300 4.54 3.09 -0.28
CA TYR A 300 5.62 2.28 -0.83
C TYR A 300 5.25 1.77 -2.22
N GLY A 301 4.15 1.06 -2.41
CA GLY A 301 3.86 0.45 -3.72
C GLY A 301 3.64 1.46 -4.86
N THR A 302 3.07 2.64 -4.56
CA THR A 302 2.81 3.70 -5.56
C THR A 302 4.08 4.15 -6.28
N SER A 303 5.23 4.04 -5.60
CA SER A 303 6.52 4.48 -6.12
C SER A 303 7.34 3.37 -6.80
N SER A 304 6.93 2.08 -6.75
CA SER A 304 7.73 0.97 -7.31
C SER A 304 7.24 0.39 -8.64
N SER A 305 5.93 0.37 -8.93
CA SER A 305 5.43 -0.20 -10.20
C SER A 305 3.91 -0.15 -10.40
N THR A 306 3.12 -0.01 -9.34
CA THR A 306 1.65 -0.12 -9.42
C THR A 306 0.99 1.25 -9.31
N ILE A 307 0.32 1.66 -10.40
CA ILE A 307 -0.37 2.96 -10.52
C ILE A 307 -1.78 2.90 -9.91
N LEU A 308 -2.38 1.69 -9.87
CA LEU A 308 -3.78 1.51 -9.51
C LEU A 308 -3.91 1.00 -8.07
N TRP A 309 -4.51 1.83 -7.22
CA TRP A 309 -4.76 1.57 -5.80
C TRP A 309 -6.25 1.70 -5.52
N ASN A 310 -6.77 0.88 -4.61
CA ASN A 310 -8.13 1.07 -4.08
C ASN A 310 -8.13 1.76 -2.71
N TYR A 311 -6.99 1.71 -2.01
CA TYR A 311 -6.83 2.37 -0.73
C TYR A 311 -6.45 3.83 -0.91
N ARG A 312 -7.23 4.73 -0.31
CA ARG A 312 -6.91 6.14 -0.21
C ARG A 312 -6.25 6.38 1.15
N ILE A 313 -5.03 6.92 1.14
CA ILE A 313 -4.37 7.35 2.36
C ILE A 313 -5.24 8.45 3.01
N PRO A 314 -5.62 8.29 4.29
CA PRO A 314 -6.39 9.30 5.00
C PRO A 314 -5.74 10.69 4.95
N GLU A 315 -6.55 11.73 4.72
CA GLU A 315 -6.05 13.11 4.51
C GLU A 315 -5.36 13.67 5.76
N ASP A 316 -5.81 13.27 6.94
CA ASP A 316 -5.20 13.61 8.23
C ASP A 316 -3.77 13.03 8.36
N ILE A 317 -3.55 11.79 7.89
CA ILE A 317 -2.21 11.18 7.85
C ILE A 317 -1.32 11.89 6.81
N LEU A 318 -1.87 12.25 5.65
CA LEU A 318 -1.11 12.99 4.63
C LEU A 318 -0.75 14.41 5.09
N ALA A 319 -1.69 15.13 5.70
CA ALA A 319 -1.47 16.46 6.26
C ALA A 319 -0.40 16.43 7.35
N PHE A 320 -0.48 15.43 8.23
CA PHE A 320 0.55 15.16 9.24
C PHE A 320 1.93 14.91 8.61
N ALA A 321 2.04 13.99 7.65
CA ALA A 321 3.32 13.63 7.03
C ALA A 321 3.97 14.80 6.25
N ARG A 322 3.14 15.72 5.71
CA ARG A 322 3.60 16.94 5.04
C ARG A 322 4.01 18.05 6.01
N GLY A 323 3.46 18.07 7.21
CA GLY A 323 3.73 19.11 8.21
C GLY A 323 5.14 19.05 8.80
N SER A 324 5.70 20.20 9.15
CA SER A 324 6.90 20.28 9.98
C SER A 324 6.52 20.12 11.46
N SER A 325 6.92 19.01 12.06
CA SER A 325 6.44 18.61 13.39
C SER A 325 7.54 18.42 14.42
N VAL A 326 8.76 18.08 14.00
CA VAL A 326 9.87 17.73 14.92
C VAL A 326 10.82 18.92 15.08
N PRO A 327 11.01 19.47 16.29
CA PRO A 327 11.97 20.54 16.53
C PRO A 327 13.42 20.07 16.37
N CYS A 328 14.27 20.84 15.71
CA CYS A 328 15.66 20.46 15.43
C CYS A 328 16.52 20.30 16.70
N GLY A 329 16.29 21.14 17.70
CA GLY A 329 17.01 21.06 18.98
C GLY A 329 16.68 19.80 19.78
N VAL A 330 15.50 19.19 19.56
CA VAL A 330 15.17 17.90 20.17
C VAL A 330 16.02 16.79 19.54
N LEU A 331 16.25 16.82 18.23
CA LEU A 331 17.14 15.84 17.57
C LEU A 331 18.58 15.95 18.04
N GLU A 332 19.06 17.16 18.33
CA GLU A 332 20.37 17.38 18.96
C GLU A 332 20.41 16.83 20.39
N LEU A 333 19.39 17.09 21.21
CA LEU A 333 19.30 16.54 22.57
C LEU A 333 19.18 15.01 22.63
N LEU A 334 18.69 14.38 21.56
CA LEU A 334 18.64 12.93 21.39
C LEU A 334 19.96 12.35 20.85
N GLY A 335 20.91 13.20 20.44
CA GLY A 335 22.19 12.76 19.85
C GLY A 335 22.05 12.22 18.43
N ILE A 336 20.97 12.57 17.71
CA ILE A 336 20.75 12.17 16.31
C ILE A 336 21.48 13.12 15.36
N VAL A 337 21.59 14.39 15.75
CA VAL A 337 22.15 15.48 14.94
C VAL A 337 23.18 16.25 15.77
N ASP A 338 24.28 16.65 15.13
CA ASP A 338 25.30 17.50 15.75
C ASP A 338 24.94 19.00 15.65
N ASP A 339 25.43 19.81 16.60
CA ASP A 339 25.25 21.27 16.66
C ASP A 339 25.59 21.99 15.33
N SER A 340 26.57 21.45 14.57
CA SER A 340 26.96 22.00 13.26
C SER A 340 25.89 21.89 12.16
N GLN A 341 24.93 20.98 12.31
CA GLN A 341 23.89 20.70 11.32
C GLN A 341 22.55 21.38 11.67
N THR A 342 22.44 21.97 12.86
CA THR A 342 21.26 22.67 13.33
C THR A 342 21.46 24.19 13.29
N PRO A 343 20.42 24.98 12.97
CA PRO A 343 20.45 26.42 13.21
C PRO A 343 20.69 26.72 14.70
N GLU A 344 21.29 27.86 15.04
CA GLU A 344 21.43 28.26 16.44
C GLU A 344 20.03 28.38 17.10
N TRP A 345 19.76 27.53 18.09
CA TRP A 345 18.48 27.50 18.81
C TRP A 345 18.62 27.61 20.32
N ALA A 346 19.78 27.27 20.89
CA ALA A 346 20.03 27.30 22.33
C ALA A 346 20.73 28.59 22.77
N SER A 347 20.41 29.07 23.97
CA SER A 347 21.15 30.15 24.60
C SER A 347 22.54 29.67 25.06
N LYS A 348 23.60 30.41 24.69
CA LYS A 348 24.97 30.10 25.12
C LYS A 348 25.16 30.57 26.58
N HIS A 349 25.17 29.63 27.52
CA HIS A 349 25.46 29.92 28.94
C HIS A 349 26.98 29.87 29.18
N ASP A 350 27.56 30.95 29.74
CA ASP A 350 28.99 31.04 30.05
C ASP A 350 29.28 30.57 31.48
N ASP A 351 29.09 29.26 31.72
CA ASP A 351 29.28 28.62 33.02
C ASP A 351 30.71 28.76 33.56
N SER A 352 31.67 28.82 32.64
CA SER A 352 33.10 28.92 32.95
C SER A 352 33.42 30.22 33.66
N ARG A 353 32.82 31.33 33.20
CA ARG A 353 33.02 32.64 33.80
C ARG A 353 32.41 32.73 35.19
N HIS A 354 31.22 32.17 35.37
CA HIS A 354 30.55 32.13 36.68
C HIS A 354 31.34 31.28 37.68
N HIS A 355 31.88 30.13 37.25
CA HIS A 355 32.72 29.27 38.10
C HIS A 355 34.03 29.95 38.52
N LEU A 356 34.71 30.62 37.59
CA LEU A 356 35.93 31.37 37.87
C LEU A 356 35.69 32.53 38.85
N ASP A 357 34.58 33.26 38.70
CA ASP A 357 34.22 34.34 39.63
C ASP A 357 33.92 33.82 41.03
N LEU A 358 33.20 32.69 41.14
CA LEU A 358 32.92 32.05 42.42
C LEU A 358 34.23 31.62 43.11
N MET A 359 35.15 31.00 42.36
CA MET A 359 36.45 30.55 42.87
C MET A 359 37.34 31.73 43.32
N SER A 360 37.34 32.82 42.55
CA SER A 360 38.06 34.06 42.87
C SER A 360 37.55 34.73 44.15
N ARG A 361 36.22 34.78 44.34
CA ARG A 361 35.60 35.28 45.57
C ARG A 361 36.02 34.47 46.78
N ARG A 362 35.98 33.14 46.69
CA ARG A 362 36.37 32.26 47.80
C ARG A 362 37.83 32.36 48.19
N MET A 363 38.73 32.45 47.21
CA MET A 363 40.15 32.65 47.48
C MET A 363 40.41 33.95 48.27
N ARG A 364 39.65 35.00 48.01
CA ARG A 364 39.75 36.27 48.76
C ARG A 364 39.20 36.15 50.17
N GLU A 365 38.04 35.51 50.34
CA GLU A 365 37.43 35.28 51.66
C GLU A 365 38.33 34.42 52.56
N GLN A 366 38.89 33.34 52.02
CA GLN A 366 39.80 32.47 52.75
C GLN A 366 41.09 33.21 53.17
N ARG A 367 41.64 34.04 52.28
CA ARG A 367 42.83 34.86 52.58
C ARG A 367 42.54 35.93 53.64
N ASN A 368 41.37 36.55 53.57
CA ASN A 368 40.94 37.54 54.56
C ASN A 368 40.70 36.89 55.94
N ALA A 369 40.11 35.70 55.99
CA ALA A 369 39.91 34.95 57.22
C ALA A 369 41.25 34.54 57.87
N MET A 370 42.20 34.00 57.09
CA MET A 370 43.54 33.66 57.61
C MET A 370 44.32 34.89 58.09
N ALA A 371 44.18 36.03 57.39
CA ALA A 371 44.77 37.29 57.82
C ALA A 371 44.16 37.78 59.16
N ALA A 372 42.85 37.61 59.36
CA ALA A 372 42.20 37.91 60.64
C ALA A 372 42.64 36.96 61.77
N GLU A 373 42.75 35.65 61.50
CA GLU A 373 43.23 34.63 62.44
C GLU A 373 44.66 34.89 62.94
N SER A 374 45.54 35.41 62.08
CA SER A 374 46.92 35.76 62.46
C SER A 374 47.01 36.89 63.49
N ARG A 375 45.98 37.74 63.61
CA ARG A 375 45.94 38.88 64.54
C ARG A 375 45.39 38.52 65.92
N MET A 376 44.83 37.32 66.10
CA MET A 376 44.19 36.89 67.35
C MET A 376 45.15 36.16 68.31
N SER A 377 44.76 36.06 69.59
CA SER A 377 45.49 35.31 70.63
C SER A 377 45.47 33.79 70.31
N GLN A 378 46.40 33.01 70.88
CA GLN A 378 46.59 31.59 70.50
C GLN A 378 45.36 30.71 70.82
N ALA A 379 44.68 30.95 71.95
CA ALA A 379 43.46 30.22 72.31
C ALA A 379 42.27 30.59 71.40
N ASP A 380 42.12 31.88 71.07
CA ASP A 380 41.06 32.38 70.18
C ASP A 380 41.28 31.93 68.73
N ARG A 381 42.54 31.80 68.31
CA ARG A 381 42.92 31.30 66.98
C ARG A 381 42.51 29.85 66.77
N GLU A 382 42.62 28.99 67.78
CA GLU A 382 42.19 27.60 67.69
C GLU A 382 40.66 27.46 67.61
N HIS A 383 39.90 28.36 68.26
CA HIS A 383 38.44 28.39 68.14
C HIS A 383 38.02 28.89 66.75
N ALA A 384 38.60 30.00 66.29
CA ALA A 384 38.35 30.56 64.97
C ALA A 384 38.71 29.59 63.83
N ALA A 385 39.80 28.81 63.97
CA ALA A 385 40.18 27.80 62.99
C ALA A 385 39.16 26.64 62.92
N ARG A 386 38.59 26.21 64.05
CA ARG A 386 37.54 25.17 64.08
C ARG A 386 36.24 25.69 63.45
N ASP A 387 35.85 26.93 63.76
CA ASP A 387 34.67 27.57 63.18
C ASP A 387 34.82 27.80 61.67
N ARG A 388 36.01 28.19 61.20
CA ARG A 388 36.32 28.25 59.76
C ARG A 388 36.17 26.89 59.11
N MET A 389 36.76 25.84 59.70
CA MET A 389 36.68 24.49 59.14
C MET A 389 35.24 23.98 59.05
N ARG A 390 34.40 24.31 60.04
CA ARG A 390 32.97 24.02 60.02
C ARG A 390 32.25 24.81 58.92
N THR A 391 32.47 26.12 58.85
CA THR A 391 31.82 27.02 57.87
C THR A 391 32.22 26.64 56.44
N GLU A 392 33.49 26.30 56.21
CA GLU A 392 33.98 25.85 54.89
C GLU A 392 33.33 24.52 54.46
N ASN A 393 33.10 23.61 55.40
CA ASN A 393 32.42 22.34 55.12
C ASN A 393 30.92 22.54 54.81
N GLU A 394 30.24 23.41 55.58
CA GLU A 394 28.85 23.81 55.32
C GLU A 394 28.73 24.50 53.95
N GLN A 395 29.64 25.43 53.63
CA GLN A 395 29.70 26.08 52.31
C GLN A 395 29.87 25.07 51.18
N ARG A 396 30.82 24.13 51.28
CA ARG A 396 31.02 23.09 50.25
C ARG A 396 29.76 22.26 49.98
N LEU A 397 28.99 21.96 51.02
CA LEU A 397 27.72 21.23 50.88
C LEU A 397 26.66 22.10 50.18
N ASP A 398 26.57 23.38 50.52
CA ASP A 398 25.65 24.31 49.87
C ASP A 398 26.01 24.55 48.41
N ASP A 399 27.30 24.62 48.07
CA ASP A 399 27.73 24.75 46.68
C ASP A 399 27.42 23.51 45.84
N LEU A 400 27.54 22.32 46.44
CA LEU A 400 27.15 21.08 45.76
C LEU A 400 25.65 21.09 45.48
N ARG A 401 24.83 21.55 46.42
CA ARG A 401 23.37 21.70 46.23
C ARG A 401 23.06 22.74 45.16
N ASP A 402 23.72 23.89 45.18
CA ASP A 402 23.48 24.96 44.21
C ASP A 402 23.96 24.57 42.81
N ARG A 403 25.08 23.85 42.69
CA ARG A 403 25.51 23.26 41.41
C ARG A 403 24.49 22.27 40.88
N MET A 404 23.96 21.38 41.71
CA MET A 404 22.92 20.44 41.29
C MET A 404 21.64 21.17 40.86
N ARG A 405 21.25 22.24 41.56
CA ARG A 405 20.09 23.07 41.20
C ARG A 405 20.30 23.79 39.88
N LEU A 406 21.45 24.43 39.68
CA LEU A 406 21.79 25.14 38.46
C LEU A 406 21.88 24.18 37.27
N ASP A 407 22.53 23.02 37.43
CA ASP A 407 22.60 22.00 36.37
C ASP A 407 21.20 21.48 36.02
N THR A 408 20.33 21.27 37.01
CA THR A 408 18.93 20.90 36.76
C THR A 408 18.19 22.01 36.01
N GLN A 409 18.33 23.26 36.44
CA GLN A 409 17.72 24.42 35.78
C GLN A 409 18.23 24.57 34.34
N CYS A 410 19.53 24.45 34.10
CA CYS A 410 20.13 24.54 32.77
C CYS A 410 19.67 23.41 31.84
N ARG A 411 19.54 22.18 32.37
CA ARG A 411 18.96 21.06 31.60
C ARG A 411 17.50 21.32 31.27
N GLU A 412 16.73 21.89 32.19
CA GLU A 412 15.33 22.24 31.97
C GLU A 412 15.14 23.39 30.99
N THR A 413 15.95 24.45 31.08
CA THR A 413 15.92 25.56 30.12
C THR A 413 16.33 25.09 28.74
N ARG A 414 17.40 24.29 28.62
CA ARG A 414 17.83 23.71 27.34
C ARG A 414 16.76 22.80 26.74
N ALA A 415 16.08 21.99 27.55
CA ALA A 415 14.97 21.16 27.08
C ALA A 415 13.78 22.02 26.59
N HIS A 416 13.49 23.12 27.28
CA HIS A 416 12.43 24.05 26.87
C HIS A 416 12.76 24.77 25.56
N GLU A 417 13.98 25.30 25.43
CA GLU A 417 14.48 25.93 24.20
C GLU A 417 14.50 24.94 23.03
N ALA A 418 14.90 23.69 23.28
CA ALA A 418 14.91 22.63 22.25
C ALA A 418 13.51 22.37 21.70
N ILE A 419 12.49 22.32 22.58
CA ILE A 419 11.10 22.12 22.18
C ILE A 419 10.58 23.30 21.34
N GLN A 420 11.05 24.52 21.62
CA GLN A 420 10.67 25.74 20.89
C GLN A 420 11.50 25.98 19.63
N SER A 421 12.51 25.16 19.37
CA SER A 421 13.39 25.30 18.22
C SER A 421 12.64 25.15 16.88
N PRO A 422 13.22 25.62 15.76
CA PRO A 422 12.62 25.47 14.44
C PRO A 422 12.26 24.02 14.12
N LYS A 423 11.06 23.82 13.57
CA LYS A 423 10.55 22.48 13.21
C LYS A 423 11.04 22.08 11.83
N TRP A 424 11.52 20.85 11.71
CA TRP A 424 11.92 20.23 10.45
C TRP A 424 10.80 19.37 9.86
N ASP A 425 10.90 19.15 8.56
CA ASP A 425 9.98 18.29 7.84
C ASP A 425 10.33 16.80 8.02
N ALA A 426 9.37 15.90 7.78
CA ALA A 426 9.58 14.47 7.99
C ALA A 426 10.70 13.87 7.12
N ALA A 427 10.96 14.45 5.93
CA ALA A 427 11.98 13.97 5.01
C ALA A 427 13.40 14.26 5.54
N LEU A 428 13.65 15.49 6.01
CA LEU A 428 14.93 15.85 6.62
C LEU A 428 15.17 15.03 7.89
N VAL A 429 14.16 14.93 8.76
CA VAL A 429 14.21 14.11 9.99
C VAL A 429 14.58 12.65 9.67
N ALA A 430 13.91 12.05 8.67
CA ALA A 430 14.19 10.69 8.23
C ALA A 430 15.62 10.52 7.69
N SER A 431 16.16 11.51 6.97
CA SER A 431 17.52 11.44 6.44
C SER A 431 18.60 11.41 7.53
N HIS A 432 18.42 12.19 8.60
CA HIS A 432 19.33 12.18 9.75
C HIS A 432 19.15 10.91 10.58
N ASN A 433 17.92 10.46 10.80
CA ASN A 433 17.64 9.19 11.48
C ASN A 433 18.18 7.98 10.72
N LEU A 434 18.11 7.97 9.39
CA LEU A 434 18.69 6.90 8.57
C LEU A 434 20.21 6.82 8.77
N ARG A 435 20.90 7.97 8.74
CA ARG A 435 22.35 8.04 9.00
C ARG A 435 22.68 7.56 10.42
N TRP A 436 21.90 7.98 11.41
CA TRP A 436 22.06 7.55 12.80
C TRP A 436 21.87 6.03 12.94
N LEU A 437 20.84 5.45 12.30
CA LEU A 437 20.59 4.00 12.30
C LEU A 437 21.72 3.20 11.64
N GLN A 438 22.29 3.72 10.55
CA GLN A 438 23.45 3.12 9.87
C GLN A 438 24.70 3.14 10.75
N GLN A 439 24.96 4.26 11.44
CA GLN A 439 26.10 4.39 12.37
C GLN A 439 26.00 3.42 13.56
N HIS A 440 24.79 3.11 14.01
CA HIS A 440 24.54 2.19 15.13
C HIS A 440 24.40 0.72 14.69
N GLY A 441 24.61 0.40 13.41
CA GLY A 441 24.53 -0.97 12.89
C GLY A 441 23.12 -1.57 12.93
N LEU A 442 22.07 -0.74 13.01
CA LEU A 442 20.67 -1.20 13.02
C LEU A 442 20.10 -1.37 11.60
N VAL A 443 20.78 -0.81 10.60
CA VAL A 443 20.43 -0.84 9.19
C VAL A 443 21.73 -0.99 8.38
N SER A 444 21.70 -1.76 7.29
CA SER A 444 22.87 -1.87 6.40
C SER A 444 23.30 -0.51 5.85
N ALA A 445 24.61 -0.24 5.84
CA ALA A 445 25.20 0.96 5.26
C ALA A 445 25.30 0.90 3.73
N ASP A 446 24.96 -0.23 3.11
CA ASP A 446 25.05 -0.39 1.66
C ASP A 446 24.07 0.55 0.94
N PRO A 447 24.46 1.16 -0.20
CA PRO A 447 23.61 2.13 -0.89
C PRO A 447 22.31 1.53 -1.45
N ILE A 448 22.26 0.22 -1.69
CA ILE A 448 21.10 -0.48 -2.24
C ILE A 448 20.18 -0.93 -1.10
N SER A 449 20.73 -1.71 -0.16
CA SER A 449 20.02 -2.30 0.99
C SER A 449 19.68 -1.28 2.09
N GLY A 450 20.53 -0.27 2.25
CA GLY A 450 20.37 0.84 3.19
C GLY A 450 19.61 2.05 2.64
N SER A 451 19.07 1.95 1.42
CA SER A 451 18.21 3.00 0.88
C SER A 451 16.94 3.15 1.73
N LEU A 452 16.43 4.38 1.90
CA LEU A 452 15.19 4.67 2.65
C LEU A 452 14.06 3.69 2.29
N ARG A 453 13.96 3.39 1.00
CA ARG A 453 12.95 2.51 0.42
C ARG A 453 13.16 1.04 0.80
N ALA A 454 14.38 0.51 0.69
CA ALA A 454 14.67 -0.87 1.06
C ALA A 454 14.44 -1.11 2.57
N VAL A 455 14.82 -0.15 3.40
CA VAL A 455 14.59 -0.18 4.84
C VAL A 455 13.10 -0.11 5.17
N ALA A 456 12.36 0.79 4.53
CA ALA A 456 10.91 0.86 4.69
C ALA A 456 10.21 -0.45 4.29
N ALA A 457 10.68 -1.11 3.23
CA ALA A 457 10.16 -2.42 2.82
C ALA A 457 10.39 -3.49 3.90
N GLY A 458 11.61 -3.57 4.44
CA GLY A 458 11.94 -4.48 5.53
C GLY A 458 11.16 -4.19 6.82
N LEU A 459 10.88 -2.92 7.11
CA LEU A 459 10.03 -2.51 8.23
C LEU A 459 8.58 -2.98 8.05
N LEU A 460 8.00 -2.77 6.87
CA LEU A 460 6.66 -3.25 6.55
C LEU A 460 6.58 -4.79 6.58
N HIS A 461 7.61 -5.47 6.07
CA HIS A 461 7.74 -6.92 6.17
C HIS A 461 7.74 -7.38 7.63
N ARG A 462 8.53 -6.74 8.50
CA ARG A 462 8.56 -7.02 9.93
C ARG A 462 7.21 -6.76 10.62
N MET A 463 6.51 -5.69 10.27
CA MET A 463 5.17 -5.40 10.83
C MET A 463 4.14 -6.49 10.50
N ILE A 464 4.27 -7.19 9.37
CA ILE A 464 3.38 -8.31 9.03
C ILE A 464 3.67 -9.52 9.92
N LEU A 465 4.94 -9.81 10.17
CA LEU A 465 5.35 -11.00 10.91
C LEU A 465 5.25 -10.83 12.43
N ASP A 466 5.48 -9.61 12.92
CA ASP A 466 5.57 -9.30 14.34
C ASP A 466 4.49 -8.28 14.75
N GLY A 467 3.49 -8.77 15.46
CA GLY A 467 2.37 -7.95 15.94
C GLY A 467 2.71 -7.03 17.10
N GLU A 468 3.71 -7.37 17.92
CA GLU A 468 4.16 -6.49 19.01
C GLU A 468 4.90 -5.30 18.41
N PHE A 469 5.83 -5.56 17.48
CA PHE A 469 6.51 -4.51 16.73
C PHE A 469 5.54 -3.59 15.98
N ALA A 470 4.54 -4.17 15.30
CA ALA A 470 3.51 -3.37 14.63
C ALA A 470 2.74 -2.48 15.61
N GLY A 471 2.42 -2.99 16.79
CA GLY A 471 1.76 -2.23 17.86
C GLY A 471 2.62 -1.10 18.43
N GLU A 472 3.91 -1.35 18.68
CA GLU A 472 4.86 -0.34 19.13
C GLU A 472 5.01 0.80 18.11
N MET A 473 5.18 0.46 16.83
CA MET A 473 5.27 1.42 15.75
C MET A 473 3.99 2.26 15.63
N SER A 474 2.83 1.62 15.74
CA SER A 474 1.52 2.30 15.73
C SER A 474 1.39 3.31 16.87
N ARG A 475 1.79 2.93 18.09
CA ARG A 475 1.77 3.84 19.26
C ARG A 475 2.68 5.04 19.04
N MET A 476 3.87 4.81 18.47
CA MET A 476 4.80 5.89 18.13
C MET A 476 4.21 6.84 17.07
N PHE A 477 3.56 6.30 16.02
CA PHE A 477 2.88 7.15 15.02
C PHE A 477 1.74 7.97 15.61
N ASP A 478 0.91 7.38 16.48
CA ASP A 478 -0.20 8.08 17.11
C ASP A 478 0.28 9.16 18.07
N GLN A 479 1.32 8.88 18.87
CA GLN A 479 1.95 9.89 19.73
C GLN A 479 2.53 11.03 18.90
N TRP A 480 3.23 10.71 17.81
CA TRP A 480 3.80 11.71 16.93
C TRP A 480 2.74 12.58 16.28
N LYS A 481 1.73 11.96 15.70
CA LYS A 481 0.59 12.68 15.14
C LYS A 481 -0.10 13.55 16.19
N ALA A 482 -0.32 13.04 17.40
CA ALA A 482 -0.96 13.78 18.47
C ALA A 482 -0.20 15.04 18.86
N TRP A 483 1.14 15.00 19.03
CA TRP A 483 1.87 16.23 19.35
C TRP A 483 1.99 17.18 18.16
N ALA A 484 2.00 16.65 16.92
CA ALA A 484 2.02 17.49 15.72
C ALA A 484 0.72 18.29 15.58
N GLU A 485 -0.44 17.68 15.88
CA GLU A 485 -1.76 18.32 15.81
C GLU A 485 -2.06 19.21 17.02
N ASN A 486 -1.60 18.84 18.23
CA ASN A 486 -1.89 19.55 19.48
C ASN A 486 -0.97 20.77 19.76
N GLY A 487 -0.30 21.30 18.75
CA GLY A 487 0.50 22.52 18.86
C GLY A 487 2.00 22.34 19.12
N GLY A 488 2.49 21.10 19.22
CA GLY A 488 3.93 20.79 19.35
C GLY A 488 4.26 19.76 20.43
N LEU A 489 5.53 19.37 20.46
CA LEU A 489 6.10 18.39 21.39
C LEU A 489 6.05 18.89 22.84
N ARG A 490 5.65 18.03 23.80
CA ARG A 490 5.71 18.33 25.25
C ARG A 490 6.94 17.69 25.90
N LYS A 491 7.25 18.09 27.14
CA LYS A 491 8.35 17.50 27.92
C LYS A 491 8.17 16.00 28.14
N SER A 492 6.94 15.55 28.41
CA SER A 492 6.58 14.12 28.53
C SER A 492 6.86 13.33 27.25
N ASP A 493 6.62 13.95 26.09
CA ASP A 493 6.81 13.31 24.80
C ASP A 493 8.31 13.19 24.49
N LEU A 494 9.10 14.19 24.88
CA LEU A 494 10.56 14.14 24.79
C LEU A 494 11.17 13.02 25.66
N GLU A 495 10.65 12.82 26.86
CA GLU A 495 11.07 11.71 27.74
C GLU A 495 10.71 10.35 27.12
N THR A 496 9.51 10.22 26.56
CA THR A 496 9.07 9.01 25.85
C THR A 496 9.94 8.74 24.61
N LEU A 497 10.31 9.78 23.87
CA LEU A 497 11.22 9.69 22.71
C LEU A 497 12.62 9.24 23.12
N ARG A 498 13.12 9.65 24.29
CA ARG A 498 14.41 9.19 24.83
C ARG A 498 14.39 7.70 25.13
N GLU A 499 13.28 7.20 25.69
CA GLU A 499 13.12 5.77 25.99
C GLU A 499 12.97 4.92 24.73
N SER A 500 12.32 5.45 23.69
CA SER A 500 11.96 4.72 22.47
C SER A 500 12.59 5.28 21.19
N LEU A 501 13.85 5.74 21.30
CA LEU A 501 14.56 6.42 20.22
C LEU A 501 14.68 5.56 18.95
N LYS A 502 14.90 4.25 19.08
CA LYS A 502 14.95 3.31 17.95
C LYS A 502 13.63 3.28 17.19
N SER A 503 12.50 3.16 17.90
CA SER A 503 11.16 3.12 17.30
C SER A 503 10.81 4.44 16.61
N PHE A 504 11.20 5.58 17.21
CA PHE A 504 11.05 6.88 16.58
C PHE A 504 11.87 7.02 15.28
N ALA A 505 13.14 6.60 15.30
CA ALA A 505 14.00 6.64 14.13
C ALA A 505 13.42 5.81 12.98
N LEU A 506 12.97 4.57 13.25
CA LEU A 506 12.32 3.70 12.26
C LEU A 506 10.98 4.28 11.78
N ALA A 507 10.18 4.85 12.68
CA ALA A 507 8.90 5.49 12.34
C ALA A 507 9.11 6.66 11.37
N SER A 508 10.16 7.46 11.58
CA SER A 508 10.47 8.59 10.68
C SER A 508 10.70 8.18 9.24
N LEU A 509 11.29 7.00 9.01
CA LEU A 509 11.51 6.46 7.66
C LEU A 509 10.19 6.16 6.95
N LEU A 510 9.23 5.55 7.66
CA LEU A 510 7.90 5.24 7.10
C LEU A 510 7.07 6.51 6.85
N VAL A 511 7.14 7.50 7.74
CA VAL A 511 6.45 8.80 7.53
C VAL A 511 7.03 9.53 6.32
N ALA A 512 8.34 9.48 6.09
CA ALA A 512 8.95 10.05 4.88
C ALA A 512 8.45 9.38 3.60
N VAL A 513 8.32 8.05 3.58
CA VAL A 513 7.73 7.33 2.42
C VAL A 513 6.29 7.76 2.17
N ILE A 514 5.49 7.97 3.21
CA ILE A 514 4.11 8.48 3.09
C ILE A 514 4.09 9.91 2.52
N LYS A 515 4.99 10.78 3.00
CA LYS A 515 5.10 12.17 2.53
C LYS A 515 5.36 12.24 1.03
N ASP A 516 6.24 11.39 0.50
CA ASP A 516 6.65 11.39 -0.91
C ASP A 516 5.47 11.14 -1.88
N VAL A 517 4.46 10.37 -1.47
CA VAL A 517 3.27 10.10 -2.29
C VAL A 517 2.34 11.31 -2.39
N GLY A 518 2.33 12.17 -1.37
CA GLY A 518 1.50 13.36 -1.35
C GLY A 518 1.91 14.43 -2.36
N ALA A 519 3.16 14.46 -2.83
CA ALA A 519 3.58 15.42 -3.86
C ALA A 519 2.89 15.19 -5.22
N ALA A 520 2.33 14.00 -5.44
CA ALA A 520 1.61 13.63 -6.67
C ALA A 520 0.08 13.83 -6.59
N ALA A 521 -0.46 14.49 -5.56
CA ALA A 521 -1.88 14.35 -5.19
C ALA A 521 -2.91 15.13 -6.03
N GLU A 522 -2.53 16.14 -6.82
CA GLU A 522 -3.49 16.86 -7.68
C GLU A 522 -3.15 16.70 -9.17
N GLY A 523 -4.02 15.99 -9.90
CA GLY A 523 -3.88 15.75 -11.35
C GLY A 523 -2.96 14.58 -11.75
N SER A 524 -2.61 13.71 -10.80
CA SER A 524 -1.95 12.44 -11.11
C SER A 524 -2.89 11.46 -11.80
N LEU A 525 -2.28 10.63 -12.63
CA LEU A 525 -2.95 9.56 -13.36
C LEU A 525 -3.71 8.59 -12.43
N SER A 526 -3.17 8.29 -11.25
CA SER A 526 -3.82 7.40 -10.28
C SER A 526 -5.13 7.98 -9.75
N MET A 527 -5.17 9.27 -9.43
CA MET A 527 -6.39 9.97 -9.00
C MET A 527 -7.41 10.07 -10.14
N ASP A 528 -6.96 10.48 -11.33
CA ASP A 528 -7.83 10.58 -12.51
C ASP A 528 -8.49 9.22 -12.82
N LEU A 529 -7.72 8.14 -12.73
CA LEU A 529 -8.17 6.77 -12.99
C LEU A 529 -9.13 6.27 -11.91
N GLN A 530 -8.81 6.45 -10.62
CA GLN A 530 -9.71 6.07 -9.51
C GLN A 530 -11.07 6.80 -9.59
N GLU A 531 -11.05 8.09 -9.90
CA GLU A 531 -12.28 8.88 -10.00
C GLU A 531 -13.14 8.40 -11.19
N CYS A 532 -12.52 8.09 -12.33
CA CYS A 532 -13.21 7.50 -13.48
C CYS A 532 -13.80 6.12 -13.16
N LEU A 533 -13.05 5.24 -12.51
CA LEU A 533 -13.55 3.91 -12.09
C LEU A 533 -14.73 4.01 -11.11
N ARG A 534 -14.74 5.05 -10.26
CA ARG A 534 -15.86 5.31 -9.34
C ARG A 534 -17.09 5.82 -10.07
N MET A 535 -16.92 6.70 -11.07
CA MET A 535 -18.02 7.23 -11.86
C MET A 535 -18.64 6.16 -12.77
N TRP A 536 -17.81 5.30 -13.37
CA TRP A 536 -18.21 4.31 -14.36
C TRP A 536 -18.01 2.90 -13.81
N ARG A 537 -18.99 2.37 -13.09
CA ARG A 537 -18.90 0.99 -12.55
C ARG A 537 -19.01 -0.08 -13.65
N GLN A 538 -19.84 0.18 -14.66
CA GLN A 538 -20.08 -0.71 -15.79
C GLN A 538 -19.88 0.04 -17.10
N VAL A 539 -19.22 -0.61 -18.05
CA VAL A 539 -18.90 -0.09 -19.38
C VAL A 539 -19.33 -1.09 -20.44
N ARG A 540 -19.71 -0.59 -21.61
CA ARG A 540 -20.04 -1.40 -22.78
C ARG A 540 -18.78 -1.60 -23.61
N LEU A 541 -18.37 -2.85 -23.78
CA LEU A 541 -17.21 -3.22 -24.59
C LEU A 541 -17.69 -3.65 -25.98
N GLY A 542 -17.18 -2.98 -27.01
CA GLY A 542 -17.50 -3.20 -28.43
C GLY A 542 -16.32 -3.69 -29.25
#